data_AF-A0A844E874-F1
#
_entry.id   AF-A0A844E874-F1
#
_cell.length_a   1.000
_cell.length_b   1.000
_cell.length_c   1.000
_cell.angle_alpha   90.00
_cell.angle_beta   90.00
_cell.angle_gamma   90.00
#
_symmetry.space_group_name_H-M   'P 1'
#
loop_
_entity.id
_entity.type
_entity.pdbx_description
1 polymer ?
#
loop_
_entity_poly.entity_id
_entity_poly.type
_entity_poly.pdbx_seq_one_letter_code
_entity_poly.pdbx_strand_id
1 'polypeptide(L)'
;MGEKKERGRFTLRFNEGDPIHETAIGLLELQSPRTKAQYVANAVVYYNEHFGQEPQPLNASVISKEAVVAIVKEILRQEGMGREKVEEQIHPVRTEKKPVAPMVVSDAQEAGDETEMDDRTRSLIASALSAFRSRG
;
A
#
# COMPACT_ATOMS: atom_id res chain seq x y z
N MET A 1 -27.45 -41.47 -3.34
CA MET A 1 -26.75 -41.44 -4.64
C MET A 1 -26.03 -40.10 -4.72
N GLY A 2 -24.71 -40.08 -4.49
CA GLY A 2 -23.95 -38.82 -4.47
C GLY A 2 -23.86 -38.23 -5.87
N GLU A 3 -24.16 -36.95 -6.01
CA GLU A 3 -24.01 -36.21 -7.27
C GLU A 3 -22.58 -36.38 -7.79
N LYS A 4 -22.43 -37.09 -8.91
CA LYS A 4 -21.15 -37.12 -9.62
C LYS A 4 -20.93 -35.71 -10.18
N LYS A 5 -19.83 -35.06 -9.79
CA LYS A 5 -19.40 -33.81 -10.43
C LYS A 5 -19.39 -34.03 -11.95
N GLU A 6 -20.18 -33.26 -12.67
CA GLU A 6 -20.18 -33.29 -14.13
C GLU A 6 -18.79 -32.91 -14.63
N ARG A 7 -18.16 -33.83 -15.37
CA ARG A 7 -16.85 -33.60 -15.98
C ARG A 7 -16.96 -32.39 -16.92
N GLY A 8 -16.08 -31.40 -16.73
CA GLY A 8 -16.05 -30.19 -17.55
C GLY A 8 -16.87 -29.01 -17.02
N ARG A 9 -17.64 -29.18 -15.93
CA ARG A 9 -18.33 -28.07 -15.29
C ARG A 9 -17.44 -27.40 -14.25
N PHE A 10 -17.08 -26.15 -14.51
CA PHE A 10 -16.29 -25.32 -13.60
C PHE A 10 -17.05 -24.02 -13.29
N THR A 11 -17.01 -23.59 -12.04
CA THR A 11 -17.56 -22.31 -11.58
C THR A 11 -16.42 -21.49 -11.00
N LEU A 12 -16.22 -20.28 -11.52
CA LEU A 12 -15.14 -19.37 -11.14
C LEU A 12 -15.76 -18.01 -10.79
N ARG A 13 -15.25 -17.36 -9.74
CA ARG A 13 -15.56 -15.97 -9.39
C ARG A 13 -14.25 -15.23 -9.26
N PHE A 14 -14.08 -14.17 -10.04
CA PHE A 14 -12.92 -13.31 -9.97
C PHE A 14 -13.04 -12.32 -8.81
N ASN A 15 -11.91 -11.85 -8.30
CA ASN A 15 -11.83 -10.87 -7.23
C ASN A 15 -11.52 -9.52 -7.89
N GLU A 16 -12.46 -8.59 -7.87
CA GLU A 16 -12.25 -7.25 -8.46
C GLU A 16 -11.16 -6.45 -7.75
N GLY A 17 -10.80 -6.78 -6.50
CA GLY A 17 -9.72 -6.13 -5.76
C GLY A 17 -8.31 -6.61 -6.11
N ASP A 18 -8.16 -7.63 -6.96
CA ASP A 18 -6.85 -8.10 -7.44
C ASP A 18 -6.62 -7.57 -8.87
N PRO A 19 -5.54 -6.78 -9.14
CA PRO A 19 -5.29 -6.19 -10.45
C PRO A 19 -5.20 -7.18 -11.61
N ILE A 20 -4.68 -8.39 -11.34
CA ILE A 20 -4.58 -9.46 -12.36
C ILE A 20 -5.98 -9.97 -12.68
N HIS A 21 -6.82 -10.15 -11.66
CA HIS A 21 -8.20 -10.59 -11.84
C HIS A 21 -9.05 -9.51 -12.50
N GLU A 22 -8.87 -8.23 -12.15
CA GLU A 22 -9.53 -7.10 -12.82
C GLU A 22 -9.23 -7.10 -14.32
N THR A 23 -7.95 -7.24 -14.68
CA THR A 23 -7.54 -7.33 -16.08
C THR A 23 -8.20 -8.53 -16.78
N ALA A 24 -8.21 -9.70 -16.13
CA ALA A 24 -8.85 -10.89 -16.68
C ALA A 24 -10.38 -10.72 -16.85
N ILE A 25 -11.05 -10.04 -15.91
CA ILE A 25 -12.48 -9.70 -16.01
C ILE A 25 -12.71 -8.86 -17.26
N GLY A 26 -11.97 -7.76 -17.45
CA GLY A 26 -12.14 -6.87 -18.60
C GLY A 26 -11.94 -7.60 -19.94
N LEU A 27 -10.94 -8.48 -20.03
CA LEU A 27 -10.72 -9.30 -21.23
C LEU A 27 -11.86 -10.28 -21.51
N LEU A 28 -12.43 -10.89 -20.46
CA LEU A 28 -13.56 -11.83 -20.57
C LEU A 28 -14.87 -11.12 -20.89
N GLU A 29 -15.10 -9.92 -20.37
CA GLU A 29 -16.28 -9.09 -20.67
C GLU A 29 -16.33 -8.67 -22.13
N LEU A 30 -15.17 -8.41 -22.75
CA LEU A 30 -15.04 -8.15 -24.19
C LEU A 30 -15.46 -9.35 -25.05
N GLN A 31 -15.35 -10.58 -24.55
CA GLN A 31 -15.74 -11.77 -25.30
C GLN A 31 -17.26 -11.88 -25.41
N SER A 32 -17.76 -12.38 -26.54
CA SER A 32 -19.18 -12.73 -26.65
C SER A 32 -19.60 -13.73 -25.55
N PRO A 33 -20.87 -13.74 -25.10
CA PRO A 33 -21.32 -14.67 -24.06
C PRO A 33 -21.04 -16.15 -24.35
N ARG A 34 -20.95 -16.52 -25.63
CA ARG A 34 -20.75 -17.91 -26.07
C ARG A 34 -19.28 -18.29 -26.29
N THR A 35 -18.36 -17.33 -26.29
CA THR A 35 -16.93 -17.60 -26.56
C THR A 35 -16.04 -17.51 -25.33
N LYS A 36 -16.54 -16.98 -24.20
CA LYS A 36 -15.79 -16.87 -22.93
C LYS A 36 -15.16 -18.21 -22.50
N ALA A 37 -15.92 -19.31 -22.57
CA ALA A 37 -15.41 -20.63 -22.18
C ALA A 37 -14.23 -21.08 -23.07
N GLN A 38 -14.34 -20.88 -24.38
CA GLN A 38 -13.26 -21.21 -25.33
C GLN A 38 -12.04 -20.32 -25.11
N TYR A 39 -12.26 -19.03 -24.84
CA TYR A 39 -11.18 -18.09 -24.55
C TYR A 39 -10.40 -18.50 -23.29
N VAL A 40 -11.09 -18.87 -22.21
CA VAL A 40 -10.47 -19.41 -20.99
C VAL A 40 -9.69 -20.69 -21.29
N ALA A 41 -10.27 -21.61 -22.07
CA ALA A 41 -9.58 -22.84 -22.45
C ALA A 41 -8.28 -22.56 -23.22
N ASN A 42 -8.33 -21.65 -24.20
CA ASN A 42 -7.15 -21.26 -24.97
C ASN A 42 -6.07 -20.62 -24.09
N ALA A 43 -6.46 -19.75 -23.15
CA ALA A 43 -5.53 -19.11 -22.23
C ALA A 43 -4.82 -20.14 -21.33
N VAL A 44 -5.55 -21.13 -20.79
CA VAL A 44 -4.99 -22.19 -19.95
C VAL A 44 -4.00 -23.07 -20.73
N VAL A 45 -4.37 -23.47 -21.95
CA VAL A 45 -3.49 -24.28 -22.82
C VAL A 45 -2.23 -23.50 -23.19
N TYR A 46 -2.41 -22.27 -23.69
CA TYR A 46 -1.30 -21.40 -24.08
C TYR A 46 -0.35 -21.16 -22.91
N TYR A 47 -0.89 -20.85 -21.73
CA TYR A 47 -0.10 -20.61 -20.54
C TYR A 47 0.76 -21.83 -20.17
N ASN A 48 0.16 -23.03 -20.15
CA ASN A 48 0.88 -24.24 -19.78
C ASN A 48 1.95 -24.63 -20.82
N GLU A 49 1.66 -24.45 -22.11
CA GLU A 49 2.61 -24.73 -23.19
C GLU A 49 3.83 -23.79 -23.17
N HIS A 50 3.64 -22.52 -22.81
CA HIS A 50 4.70 -21.50 -22.88
C HIS A 50 5.41 -21.27 -21.54
N PHE A 51 4.73 -21.53 -20.41
CA PHE A 51 5.24 -21.18 -19.08
C PHE A 51 5.12 -22.33 -18.06
N GLY A 52 4.60 -23.52 -18.43
CA GLY A 52 4.36 -24.62 -17.48
C GLY A 52 5.61 -25.21 -16.81
N GLN A 53 6.81 -24.91 -17.33
CA GLN A 53 8.10 -25.31 -16.75
C GLN A 53 8.71 -24.22 -15.86
N GLU A 54 8.21 -22.98 -15.93
CA GLU A 54 8.71 -21.89 -15.09
C GLU A 54 7.98 -21.91 -13.74
N PRO A 55 8.69 -22.07 -12.60
CA PRO A 55 8.07 -21.93 -11.30
C PRO A 55 7.56 -20.49 -11.18
N GLN A 56 6.23 -20.31 -11.18
CA GLN A 56 5.65 -18.99 -10.98
C GLN A 56 6.07 -18.44 -9.61
N PRO A 57 6.52 -17.17 -9.51
CA PRO A 57 6.39 -16.45 -8.26
C PRO A 57 4.88 -16.36 -8.00
N LEU A 58 4.39 -17.03 -6.97
CA LEU A 58 3.03 -16.84 -6.50
C LEU A 58 2.89 -15.36 -6.14
N ASN A 59 2.33 -14.57 -7.06
CA ASN A 59 1.95 -13.19 -6.85
C ASN A 59 0.72 -13.13 -5.94
N ALA A 60 0.78 -13.76 -4.77
CA ALA A 60 0.30 -13.05 -3.61
C ALA A 60 1.35 -11.95 -3.40
N SER A 61 0.95 -10.71 -3.13
CA SER A 61 1.83 -9.83 -2.37
C SER A 61 2.09 -10.56 -1.05
N VAL A 62 3.13 -11.42 -1.03
CA VAL A 62 3.65 -12.04 0.16
C VAL A 62 4.32 -10.89 0.88
N ILE A 63 3.51 -10.08 1.56
CA ILE A 63 4.02 -9.16 2.56
C ILE A 63 4.73 -10.08 3.53
N SER A 64 6.06 -10.02 3.49
CA SER A 64 6.88 -10.89 4.31
C SER A 64 6.52 -10.62 5.77
N LYS A 65 6.62 -11.66 6.60
CA LYS A 65 6.38 -11.51 8.04
C LYS A 65 7.24 -10.38 8.60
N GLU A 66 8.44 -10.20 8.05
CA GLU A 66 9.39 -9.14 8.35
C GLU A 66 8.84 -7.76 7.99
N ALA A 67 8.19 -7.59 6.83
CA ALA A 67 7.57 -6.33 6.43
C ALA A 67 6.38 -5.96 7.34
N VAL A 68 5.55 -6.93 7.71
CA VAL A 68 4.47 -6.70 8.70
C VAL A 68 5.06 -6.26 10.04
N VAL A 69 6.11 -6.94 10.53
CA VAL A 69 6.77 -6.59 11.79
C VAL A 69 7.42 -5.21 11.75
N ALA A 70 8.04 -4.83 10.62
CA ALA A 70 8.63 -3.51 10.45
C ALA A 70 7.59 -2.40 10.52
N ILE A 71 6.43 -2.59 9.87
CA ILE A 71 5.30 -1.65 9.92
C ILE A 71 4.77 -1.53 11.35
N VAL A 72 4.56 -2.65 12.06
CA VAL A 72 4.09 -2.65 13.45
C VAL A 72 5.08 -1.94 14.38
N LYS A 73 6.38 -2.19 14.25
CA LYS A 73 7.42 -1.50 15.05
C LYS A 73 7.42 0.00 14.81
N GLU A 74 7.26 0.44 13.57
CA GLU A 74 7.23 1.85 13.23
C GLU A 74 5.97 2.55 13.79
N ILE A 75 4.80 1.90 13.74
CA ILE A 75 3.57 2.42 14.38
C ILE A 75 3.79 2.56 15.89
N LEU A 76 4.32 1.54 16.56
CA LEU A 76 4.59 1.59 18.00
C LEU A 76 5.62 2.65 18.40
N ARG A 77 6.58 2.96 17.52
CA ARG A 77 7.53 4.07 17.70
C ARG A 77 6.83 5.41 17.59
N GLN A 78 5.95 5.58 16.59
CA GLN A 78 5.18 6.81 16.39
C GLN A 78 4.16 7.06 17.51
N GLU A 79 3.53 6.01 18.02
CA GLU A 79 2.57 6.06 19.14
C GLU A 79 3.25 6.25 20.51
N GLY A 80 4.58 6.35 20.57
CA GLY A 80 5.32 6.66 21.79
C GLY A 80 5.38 5.51 22.82
N MET A 81 4.93 4.31 22.43
CA MET A 81 4.93 3.12 23.30
C MET A 81 6.29 2.41 23.38
N GLY A 82 7.30 2.87 22.61
CA GLY A 82 8.66 2.32 22.55
C GLY A 82 9.72 3.09 23.33
N ARG A 83 9.37 3.90 24.34
CA ARG A 83 10.37 4.52 25.24
C ARG A 83 10.81 3.53 26.30
N GLU A 84 11.73 2.64 25.93
CA GLU A 84 12.58 1.99 26.92
C GLU A 84 13.50 3.09 27.49
N LYS A 85 13.23 3.49 28.73
CA LYS A 85 14.10 4.38 29.51
C LYS A 85 15.48 3.74 29.57
N VAL A 86 16.45 4.27 28.82
CA VAL A 86 17.86 4.06 29.16
C VAL A 86 18.22 5.10 30.21
N GLU A 87 18.46 4.59 31.41
CA GLU A 87 18.94 5.29 32.59
C GLU A 87 20.19 6.13 32.30
N GLU A 88 20.05 7.43 32.57
CA GLU A 88 20.82 8.14 33.60
C GLU A 88 22.27 7.65 33.82
N GLN A 89 23.23 8.25 33.11
CA GLN A 89 24.57 8.46 33.63
C GLN A 89 24.89 9.96 33.65
N ILE A 90 24.60 10.52 34.82
CA ILE A 90 25.12 11.77 35.36
C ILE A 90 26.63 11.60 35.49
N HIS A 91 27.45 12.55 35.01
CA HIS A 91 28.59 13.05 35.79
C HIS A 91 29.06 14.44 35.26
N PRO A 92 29.54 15.34 36.15
CA PRO A 92 29.54 16.79 35.94
C PRO A 92 30.97 17.39 35.87
N VAL A 93 31.06 18.74 35.90
CA VAL A 93 32.24 19.58 36.27
C VAL A 93 33.23 19.83 35.11
N ARG A 94 33.69 21.05 34.73
CA ARG A 94 33.63 22.43 35.26
C ARG A 94 34.19 23.43 34.22
N THR A 95 33.64 24.67 34.18
CA THR A 95 34.28 26.02 34.01
C THR A 95 35.31 26.28 32.88
N GLU A 96 35.32 27.39 32.12
CA GLU A 96 35.01 28.79 32.46
C GLU A 96 35.02 29.73 31.20
N LYS A 97 34.25 30.85 31.28
CA LYS A 97 34.43 32.21 30.67
C LYS A 97 34.05 32.55 29.19
N LYS A 98 32.76 32.94 29.02
CA LYS A 98 32.14 34.22 28.50
C LYS A 98 32.98 35.22 27.65
N PRO A 99 32.40 36.12 26.81
CA PRO A 99 31.31 36.06 25.80
C PRO A 99 31.74 36.63 24.39
N VAL A 100 30.91 36.51 23.34
CA VAL A 100 30.57 37.55 22.32
C VAL A 100 29.68 36.89 21.23
N ALA A 101 28.49 37.44 21.01
CA ALA A 101 27.65 37.24 19.81
C ALA A 101 27.79 38.51 18.93
N PRO A 102 27.54 38.51 17.59
CA PRO A 102 26.28 38.04 17.02
C PRO A 102 26.35 37.34 15.64
N MET A 103 25.41 36.40 15.45
CA MET A 103 24.46 36.35 14.33
C MET A 103 24.91 36.91 12.96
N VAL A 104 25.22 36.01 12.03
CA VAL A 104 24.89 36.18 10.62
C VAL A 104 24.12 34.95 10.16
N VAL A 105 22.82 35.17 10.01
CA VAL A 105 21.88 34.27 9.35
C VAL A 105 22.29 34.27 7.88
N SER A 106 22.69 33.12 7.34
CA SER A 106 22.79 32.97 5.89
C SER A 106 21.38 32.81 5.34
N ASP A 107 21.00 33.78 4.53
CA ASP A 107 19.78 33.86 3.77
C ASP A 107 19.53 32.65 2.87
N ALA A 108 18.24 32.34 2.78
CA ALA A 108 17.50 31.93 1.59
C ALA A 108 18.04 30.74 0.78
N GLN A 109 17.44 29.58 1.04
CA GLN A 109 16.89 28.79 -0.05
C GLN A 109 15.67 28.01 0.42
N GLU A 110 14.58 28.74 0.69
CA GLU A 110 13.25 28.16 0.72
C GLU A 110 12.85 27.98 -0.75
N ALA A 111 13.12 26.79 -1.30
CA ALA A 111 12.40 26.33 -2.47
C ALA A 111 10.98 26.02 -1.99
N GLY A 112 10.17 27.08 -1.86
CA GLY A 112 8.74 26.99 -1.72
C GLY A 112 8.20 26.35 -2.99
N ASP A 113 8.09 25.02 -2.99
CA ASP A 113 7.11 24.36 -3.83
C ASP A 113 5.75 24.69 -3.20
N GLU A 114 5.29 25.91 -3.45
CA GLU A 114 3.90 26.26 -3.29
C GLU A 114 3.16 25.46 -4.36
N THR A 115 2.90 24.19 -4.07
CA THR A 115 1.91 23.43 -4.81
C THR A 115 0.61 24.19 -4.57
N GLU A 116 0.26 25.04 -5.53
CA GLU A 116 -0.96 25.84 -5.54
C GLU A 116 -2.12 24.84 -5.51
N MET A 117 -2.55 24.50 -4.29
CA MET A 117 -3.58 23.51 -4.09
C MET A 117 -4.88 24.14 -4.58
N ASP A 118 -5.32 23.71 -5.78
CA ASP A 118 -6.52 24.18 -6.45
C ASP A 118 -7.71 24.29 -5.48
N ASP A 119 -8.47 25.37 -5.59
CA ASP A 119 -9.57 25.68 -4.65
C ASP A 119 -10.62 24.57 -4.57
N ARG A 120 -10.76 23.76 -5.63
CA ARG A 120 -11.63 22.58 -5.61
C ARG A 120 -11.13 21.51 -4.65
N THR A 121 -9.81 21.32 -4.59
CA THR A 121 -9.16 20.38 -3.66
C THR A 121 -9.32 20.84 -2.22
N ARG A 122 -9.15 22.15 -1.97
CA ARG A 122 -9.38 22.75 -0.66
C ARG A 122 -10.83 22.59 -0.19
N SER A 123 -11.78 22.79 -1.11
CA SER A 123 -13.21 22.65 -0.82
C SER A 123 -13.62 21.20 -0.51
N LEU A 124 -13.05 20.22 -1.23
CA LEU A 124 -13.28 18.80 -0.97
C LEU A 124 -12.80 18.37 0.43
N ILE A 125 -11.61 18.83 0.84
CA ILE A 125 -11.05 18.53 2.16
C ILE A 125 -11.92 19.16 3.25
N ALA A 126 -12.34 20.42 3.09
CA ALA A 126 -13.21 21.10 4.04
C ALA A 126 -14.58 20.41 4.20
N SER A 127 -15.17 19.95 3.09
CA SER A 127 -16.44 19.22 3.09
C SER A 127 -16.34 17.90 3.87
N ALA A 128 -15.28 17.11 3.61
CA ALA A 128 -15.04 15.86 4.30
C ALA A 128 -14.84 16.04 5.81
N LEU A 129 -14.03 17.02 6.23
CA LEU A 129 -13.79 17.31 7.65
C LEU A 129 -15.06 17.79 8.38
N SER A 130 -15.94 18.51 7.68
CA SER A 130 -17.22 18.95 8.24
C SER A 130 -18.16 17.79 8.55
N ALA A 131 -18.12 16.72 7.75
CA ALA A 131 -18.93 15.52 7.96
C ALA A 131 -18.57 14.73 9.24
N PHE A 132 -17.31 14.82 9.69
CA PHE A 132 -16.88 14.20 10.95
C PHE A 132 -17.18 15.07 12.18
N ARG A 133 -17.33 16.38 12.00
CA ARG A 133 -17.52 17.34 13.10
C ARG A 133 -18.99 17.50 13.51
N SER A 134 -19.94 17.02 12.71
CA SER A 134 -21.38 17.08 13.02
C SER A 134 -21.91 15.90 13.85
N ARG A 135 -21.03 14.99 14.29
CA ARG A 135 -21.39 13.76 15.02
C ARG A 135 -20.89 13.70 16.46
N GLY A 136 -20.49 14.84 17.03
CA GLY A 136 -20.17 15.02 18.45
C GLY A 136 -21.28 15.76 19.18
#